data_AF-A0AA45WQC9-F1
#
_entry.id   AF-A0AA45WQC9-F1
#
_cell.length_a   1.000
_cell.length_b   1.000
_cell.length_c   1.000
_cell.angle_alpha   90.00
_cell.angle_beta   90.00
_cell.angle_gamma   90.00
#
_symmetry.space_group_name_H-M   'P 1'
#
loop_
_entity.id
_entity.type
_entity.pdbx_description
1 polymer ?
#
loop_
_entity_poly.entity_id
_entity_poly.type
_entity_poly.pdbx_seq_one_letter_code
_entity_poly.pdbx_strand_id
1 'polypeptide(L)'
;MVAPTRGEQMAYPRLYVDFLYYFNVEQDYYECHEVLEELWLEEGRERFYQGLLQVAVGLYHQRNGNLGGAVKLWTAALEKLAAYPEPEWMGIDMAGVIKETEARLAAIKEGRPGTCGTMQIRIVDERLRSAVRQRFMAEEGE
;
A
#
# COMPACT_ATOMS: atom_id res chain seq x y z
N MET A 1 16.64 -1.53 15.21
CA MET A 1 15.63 -0.67 14.56
C MET A 1 14.66 -0.28 15.65
N VAL A 2 14.69 0.98 16.08
CA VAL A 2 13.83 1.49 17.15
C VAL A 2 12.59 2.04 16.46
N ALA A 3 11.42 1.44 16.70
CA ALA A 3 10.17 2.06 16.31
C ALA A 3 10.06 3.41 17.02
N PRO A 4 9.79 4.52 16.33
CA PRO A 4 9.81 5.83 16.96
C PRO A 4 8.77 5.90 18.08
N THR A 5 9.22 6.37 19.24
CA THR A 5 8.40 6.58 20.43
C THR A 5 7.38 7.69 20.19
N ARG A 6 6.19 7.48 20.74
CA ARG A 6 5.00 8.35 20.71
C ARG A 6 5.34 9.76 21.21
N GLY A 7 5.86 10.64 20.36
CA GLY A 7 6.24 12.00 20.78
C GLY A 7 7.00 12.87 19.77
N GLU A 8 7.70 12.31 18.78
CA GLU A 8 8.37 13.11 17.75
C GLU A 8 7.43 13.39 16.57
N GLN A 9 7.46 14.63 16.06
CA GLN A 9 6.69 15.06 14.89
C GLN A 9 7.15 14.28 13.65
N MET A 10 6.64 13.07 13.43
CA MET A 10 6.90 12.31 12.21
C MET A 10 6.17 13.00 11.04
N ALA A 11 6.91 13.76 10.26
CA ALA A 11 6.51 14.08 8.90
C ALA A 11 6.62 12.79 8.07
N TYR A 12 5.54 12.41 7.39
CA TYR A 12 5.57 11.25 6.49
C TYR A 12 6.40 11.58 5.25
N PRO A 13 7.16 10.61 4.69
CA PRO A 13 7.85 10.81 3.43
C PRO A 13 6.88 11.23 2.33
N ARG A 14 7.26 12.20 1.49
CA ARG A 14 6.41 12.72 0.41
C ARG A 14 5.94 11.59 -0.51
N LEU A 15 6.85 10.71 -0.92
CA LEU A 15 6.56 9.57 -1.78
C LEU A 15 5.57 8.57 -1.15
N TYR A 16 5.55 8.47 0.19
CA TYR A 16 4.57 7.66 0.89
C TYR A 16 3.17 8.27 0.84
N VAL A 17 3.08 9.60 0.93
CA VAL A 17 1.83 10.35 0.75
C VAL A 17 1.34 10.22 -0.70
N ASP A 18 2.23 10.36 -1.68
CA ASP A 18 1.93 10.17 -3.11
C ASP A 18 1.44 8.75 -3.40
N PHE A 19 2.08 7.73 -2.84
CA PHE A 19 1.64 6.35 -2.95
C PHE A 19 0.18 6.18 -2.49
N LEU A 20 -0.18 6.71 -1.31
CA LEU A 20 -1.53 6.59 -0.77
C LEU A 20 -2.55 7.38 -1.59
N TYR A 21 -2.15 8.52 -2.17
CA TYR A 21 -2.96 9.26 -3.11
C TYR A 21 -3.26 8.42 -4.36
N TYR A 22 -2.23 7.93 -5.06
CA TYR A 22 -2.40 7.13 -6.26
C TYR A 22 -3.15 5.82 -5.99
N PHE A 23 -2.94 5.20 -4.83
CA PHE A 23 -3.61 3.97 -4.48
C PHE A 23 -5.11 4.18 -4.22
N ASN A 24 -5.46 5.15 -3.37
CA ASN A 24 -6.83 5.32 -2.89
C ASN A 24 -7.71 6.19 -3.80
N VAL A 25 -7.11 7.20 -4.44
CA VAL A 25 -7.83 8.21 -5.23
C VAL A 25 -7.81 7.83 -6.71
N GLU A 26 -6.64 7.88 -7.34
CA GLU A 26 -6.50 7.64 -8.79
C GLU A 26 -6.66 6.16 -9.16
N GLN A 27 -6.34 5.26 -8.22
CA GLN A 27 -6.23 3.82 -8.44
C GLN A 27 -5.26 3.50 -9.59
N ASP A 28 -4.22 4.33 -9.71
CA ASP A 28 -3.12 4.16 -10.65
C ASP A 28 -2.02 3.36 -9.97
N TYR A 29 -2.11 2.04 -10.12
CA TYR A 29 -1.13 1.12 -9.55
C TYR A 29 0.22 1.14 -10.27
N TYR A 30 0.32 1.76 -11.46
CA TYR A 30 1.60 2.00 -12.11
C TYR A 30 2.31 3.17 -11.42
N GLU A 31 1.63 4.28 -11.19
CA GLU A 31 2.21 5.39 -10.41
C GLU A 31 2.53 4.97 -8.97
N CYS A 32 1.72 4.11 -8.36
CA CYS A 32 2.07 3.50 -7.06
C CYS A 32 3.41 2.74 -7.09
N HIS A 33 3.73 2.07 -8.20
CA HIS A 33 5.00 1.36 -8.35
C HIS A 33 6.15 2.35 -8.37
N GLU A 34 6.09 3.37 -9.23
CA GLU A 34 7.17 4.33 -9.42
C GLU A 34 7.53 5.04 -8.10
N VAL A 35 6.54 5.66 -7.44
CA VAL A 35 6.81 6.44 -6.23
C VAL A 35 7.25 5.59 -5.05
N LEU A 36 6.74 4.35 -4.95
CA LEU A 36 7.08 3.49 -3.82
C LEU A 36 8.37 2.70 -4.05
N GLU A 37 8.76 2.45 -5.30
CA GLU A 37 10.08 1.92 -5.65
C GLU A 37 11.16 2.94 -5.30
N GLU A 38 10.95 4.21 -5.67
CA GLU A 38 11.84 5.31 -5.31
C GLU A 38 12.01 5.40 -3.79
N LEU A 39 10.91 5.45 -3.03
CA LEU A 39 10.96 5.48 -1.56
C LEU A 39 11.65 4.24 -0.98
N TRP A 40 11.35 3.06 -1.51
CA TRP A 40 11.95 1.81 -1.05
C TRP A 40 13.48 1.83 -1.23
N LEU A 41 13.97 2.38 -2.34
CA LEU A 41 15.40 2.53 -2.59
C LEU A 41 16.05 3.57 -1.67
N GLU A 42 15.39 4.70 -1.43
CA GLU A 42 15.86 5.76 -0.53
C GLU A 42 15.96 5.31 0.93
N GLU A 43 14.98 4.54 1.40
CA GLU A 43 14.86 4.07 2.79
C GLU A 43 15.64 2.77 3.05
N GLY A 44 16.72 2.54 2.30
CA GLY A 44 17.63 1.41 2.54
C GLY A 44 16.99 0.04 2.31
N ARG A 45 16.00 -0.03 1.41
CA ARG A 45 15.26 -1.25 1.03
C ARG A 45 14.42 -1.86 2.15
N GLU A 46 13.78 -1.00 2.93
CA GLU A 46 12.86 -1.37 4.00
C GLU A 46 11.73 -2.32 3.50
N ARG A 47 11.47 -3.41 4.23
CA ARG A 47 10.59 -4.51 3.79
C ARG A 47 9.10 -4.12 3.73
N PHE A 48 8.65 -3.18 4.55
CA PHE A 48 7.28 -2.67 4.57
C PHE A 48 6.96 -1.96 3.26
N TYR A 49 7.83 -1.07 2.79
CA TYR A 49 7.62 -0.39 1.50
C TYR A 49 7.61 -1.40 0.34
N GLN A 50 8.52 -2.38 0.35
CA GLN A 50 8.50 -3.44 -0.65
C GLN A 50 7.21 -4.27 -0.59
N GLY A 51 6.69 -4.54 0.62
CA GLY A 51 5.43 -5.25 0.81
C GLY A 51 4.24 -4.48 0.22
N LEU A 52 4.12 -3.19 0.52
CA LEU A 52 3.07 -2.32 -0.02
C LEU A 52 3.16 -2.17 -1.55
N LEU A 53 4.37 -2.07 -2.10
CA LEU A 53 4.60 -2.06 -3.55
C LEU A 53 4.06 -3.34 -4.18
N GLN A 54 4.35 -4.50 -3.58
CA GLN A 54 3.86 -5.77 -4.07
C GLN A 54 2.33 -5.91 -3.95
N VAL A 55 1.70 -5.28 -2.96
CA VAL A 55 0.22 -5.19 -2.88
C VAL A 55 -0.33 -4.43 -4.09
N ALA A 56 0.18 -3.24 -4.37
CA ALA A 56 -0.27 -2.40 -5.49
C ALA A 56 -0.04 -3.07 -6.84
N VAL A 57 1.16 -3.60 -7.08
CA VAL A 57 1.47 -4.28 -8.35
C VAL A 57 0.66 -5.58 -8.48
N GLY A 58 0.34 -6.27 -7.39
CA GLY A 58 -0.57 -7.41 -7.43
C GLY A 58 -1.99 -7.03 -7.90
N LEU A 59 -2.51 -5.86 -7.50
CA LEU A 59 -3.77 -5.32 -8.02
C LEU A 59 -3.68 -4.98 -9.50
N TYR A 60 -2.57 -4.39 -9.95
CA TYR A 60 -2.30 -4.16 -11.37
C TYR A 60 -2.36 -5.45 -12.19
N HIS A 61 -1.69 -6.51 -11.70
CA HIS A 61 -1.73 -7.83 -12.33
C HIS A 61 -3.14 -8.43 -12.37
N GLN A 62 -3.89 -8.32 -11.27
CA GLN A 62 -5.28 -8.78 -11.23
C GLN A 62 -6.14 -8.04 -12.26
N ARG A 63 -6.03 -6.70 -12.34
CA ARG A 63 -6.76 -5.83 -13.28
C ARG A 63 -6.51 -6.20 -14.74
N ASN A 64 -5.28 -6.64 -15.05
CA ASN A 64 -4.88 -7.04 -16.39
C ASN A 64 -5.11 -8.53 -16.69
N GLY A 65 -5.83 -9.25 -15.83
CA GLY A 65 -6.13 -10.68 -16.00
C GLY A 65 -4.94 -11.62 -15.73
N ASN A 66 -3.81 -11.09 -15.27
CA ASN A 66 -2.64 -11.88 -14.90
C ASN A 66 -2.73 -12.37 -13.44
N LEU A 67 -3.64 -13.32 -13.21
CA LEU A 67 -3.89 -13.86 -11.88
C LEU A 67 -2.67 -14.57 -11.27
N GLY A 68 -1.84 -15.22 -12.10
CA GLY A 68 -0.61 -15.87 -11.64
C GLY A 68 0.41 -14.86 -11.09
N GLY A 69 0.55 -13.71 -11.75
CA GLY A 69 1.38 -12.60 -11.27
C GLY A 69 0.85 -12.01 -9.96
N ALA A 70 -0.47 -11.81 -9.86
CA ALA A 70 -1.11 -11.31 -8.64
C ALA A 70 -0.86 -12.24 -7.45
N VAL A 71 -1.08 -13.56 -7.62
CA VAL A 71 -0.83 -14.58 -6.59
C VAL A 71 0.62 -14.55 -6.10
N LYS A 72 1.58 -14.48 -7.03
CA LYS A 72 3.02 -14.44 -6.69
C LYS A 72 3.36 -13.20 -5.85
N LEU A 73 2.89 -12.03 -6.27
CA LEU A 73 3.21 -10.77 -5.60
C LEU A 73 2.54 -10.65 -4.25
N TRP A 74 1.25 -10.99 -4.13
CA TRP A 74 0.56 -10.92 -2.84
C TRP A 74 1.07 -11.93 -1.83
N THR A 75 1.46 -13.14 -2.26
CA THR A 75 2.11 -14.10 -1.36
C THR A 75 3.40 -13.51 -0.79
N ALA A 76 4.24 -12.92 -1.66
CA ALA A 76 5.49 -12.29 -1.25
C ALA A 76 5.27 -11.02 -0.40
N ALA A 77 4.20 -10.27 -0.65
CA ALA A 77 3.82 -9.09 0.11
C ALA A 77 3.45 -9.47 1.55
N LEU A 78 2.58 -10.47 1.71
CA LEU A 78 2.14 -10.97 3.01
C LEU A 78 3.29 -11.47 3.87
N GLU A 79 4.26 -12.19 3.28
CA GLU A 79 5.48 -12.61 3.98
C GLU A 79 6.31 -11.44 4.53
N LYS A 80 6.36 -10.31 3.80
CA LYS A 80 7.10 -9.12 4.24
C LYS A 80 6.33 -8.36 5.30
N LEU A 81 5.05 -8.16 5.09
CA LEU A 81 4.17 -7.40 5.99
C LEU A 81 3.94 -8.14 7.32
N ALA A 82 4.03 -9.47 7.35
CA ALA A 82 3.96 -10.25 8.58
C ALA A 82 5.08 -9.93 9.60
N ALA A 83 6.17 -9.28 9.18
CA ALA A 83 7.23 -8.84 10.08
C ALA A 83 6.84 -7.62 10.94
N TYR A 84 5.70 -6.99 10.65
CA TYR A 84 5.20 -5.80 11.36
C TYR A 84 3.96 -6.19 12.17
N PRO A 85 4.10 -6.49 13.46
CA PRO A 85 3.05 -7.13 14.26
C PRO A 85 1.94 -6.17 14.68
N GLU A 86 2.15 -4.87 14.57
CA GLU A 86 1.17 -3.87 14.99
C GLU A 86 0.02 -3.77 13.96
N PRO A 87 -1.24 -3.74 14.43
CA PRO A 87 -2.39 -3.63 13.54
C PRO A 87 -2.43 -2.30 12.79
N GLU A 88 -1.78 -1.28 13.36
CA GLU A 88 -1.57 0.03 12.77
C GLU A 88 -0.07 0.25 12.61
N TRP A 89 0.37 0.60 11.40
CA TRP A 89 1.78 0.86 11.11
C TRP A 89 1.88 2.01 10.14
N MET A 90 2.82 2.93 10.37
CA MET A 90 3.03 4.12 9.51
C MET A 90 1.73 4.91 9.21
N GLY A 91 0.80 4.96 10.18
CA GLY A 91 -0.45 5.73 10.06
C GLY A 91 -1.54 5.08 9.21
N ILE A 92 -1.39 3.82 8.80
CA ILE A 92 -2.41 3.04 8.08
C ILE A 92 -2.90 1.82 8.88
N ASP A 93 -4.12 1.37 8.56
CA ASP A 93 -4.72 0.12 9.05
C ASP A 93 -4.05 -1.07 8.33
N MET A 94 -2.90 -1.48 8.86
CA MET A 94 -2.08 -2.55 8.31
C MET A 94 -2.86 -3.88 8.36
N ALA A 95 -3.56 -4.16 9.46
CA ALA A 95 -4.39 -5.35 9.59
C ALA A 95 -5.46 -5.44 8.48
N GLY A 96 -6.08 -4.31 8.12
CA GLY A 96 -7.00 -4.22 6.99
C GLY A 96 -6.35 -4.56 5.65
N VAL A 97 -5.13 -4.06 5.40
CA VAL A 97 -4.37 -4.35 4.17
C VAL A 97 -4.05 -5.84 4.04
N ILE A 98 -3.55 -6.47 5.11
CA ILE A 98 -3.25 -7.91 5.11
C ILE A 98 -4.51 -8.72 4.87
N LYS A 99 -5.58 -8.45 5.64
CA LYS A 99 -6.83 -9.23 5.56
C LYS A 99 -7.45 -9.19 4.17
N GLU A 100 -7.49 -8.02 3.54
CA GLU A 100 -8.05 -7.87 2.20
C GLU A 100 -7.15 -8.52 1.14
N THR A 101 -5.83 -8.45 1.29
CA THR A 101 -4.87 -9.13 0.42
C THR A 101 -5.01 -10.66 0.51
N GLU A 102 -5.15 -11.21 1.73
CA GLU A 102 -5.39 -12.63 1.96
C GLU A 102 -6.72 -13.09 1.36
N ALA A 103 -7.79 -12.32 1.54
CA ALA A 103 -9.11 -12.63 1.00
C ALA A 103 -9.07 -12.73 -0.53
N ARG A 104 -8.39 -11.79 -1.20
CA ARG A 104 -8.20 -11.82 -2.67
C ARG A 104 -7.35 -13.00 -3.12
N LEU A 105 -6.26 -13.29 -2.41
CA LEU A 105 -5.41 -14.43 -2.70
C LEU A 105 -6.18 -15.75 -2.60
N ALA A 106 -6.98 -15.91 -1.55
CA ALA A 106 -7.85 -17.08 -1.38
C ALA A 106 -8.91 -17.18 -2.49
N ALA A 107 -9.55 -16.07 -2.83
CA ALA A 107 -10.55 -15.99 -3.87
C ALA A 107 -10.01 -16.45 -5.25
N ILE A 108 -8.80 -16.00 -5.63
CA ILE A 108 -8.15 -16.48 -6.86
C ILE A 108 -7.86 -17.99 -6.79
N LYS A 109 -7.33 -18.48 -5.66
CA LYS A 109 -7.01 -19.91 -5.48
C LYS A 109 -8.23 -20.82 -5.55
N GLU A 110 -9.40 -20.32 -5.13
CA GLU A 110 -10.69 -21.02 -5.22
C GLU A 110 -11.35 -20.93 -6.60
N GLY A 111 -10.69 -20.32 -7.59
CA GLY A 111 -11.25 -20.11 -8.94
C GLY A 111 -12.36 -19.06 -8.97
N ARG A 112 -12.49 -18.25 -7.92
CA ARG A 112 -13.43 -17.14 -7.81
C ARG A 112 -12.66 -15.84 -7.65
N PRO A 113 -11.91 -15.36 -8.65
CA PRO A 113 -11.03 -14.20 -8.52
C PRO A 113 -11.74 -12.87 -8.13
N GLY A 114 -13.05 -12.91 -7.87
CA GLY A 114 -13.89 -11.76 -7.61
C GLY A 114 -14.02 -10.89 -8.84
N THR A 115 -14.83 -9.84 -8.73
CA THR A 115 -14.59 -8.66 -9.57
C THR A 115 -13.25 -8.07 -9.16
N CYS A 116 -12.53 -7.45 -10.09
CA CYS A 116 -11.37 -6.61 -9.79
C CYS A 116 -11.85 -5.33 -9.08
N GLY A 117 -12.45 -5.50 -7.90
CA GLY A 117 -12.92 -4.43 -7.06
C GLY A 117 -11.73 -3.65 -6.50
N THR A 118 -11.96 -2.39 -6.23
CA THR A 118 -10.94 -1.46 -5.74
C THR A 118 -10.60 -1.78 -4.29
N MET A 119 -9.31 -1.92 -3.97
CA MET A 119 -8.84 -1.97 -2.59
C MET A 119 -8.65 -0.54 -2.09
N GLN A 120 -8.98 -0.25 -0.83
CA GLN A 120 -8.68 1.04 -0.20
C GLN A 120 -7.85 0.81 1.06
N ILE A 121 -6.72 1.50 1.16
CA ILE A 121 -5.89 1.54 2.37
C ILE A 121 -6.49 2.56 3.31
N ARG A 122 -7.04 2.09 4.43
CA ARG A 122 -7.60 2.97 5.46
C ARG A 122 -6.47 3.68 6.21
N ILE A 123 -6.48 5.02 6.14
CA ILE A 123 -5.56 5.87 6.88
C ILE A 123 -6.12 6.12 8.28
N VAL A 124 -5.42 5.68 9.32
CA VAL A 124 -5.83 5.83 10.72
C VAL A 124 -5.29 7.14 11.34
N ASP A 125 -4.13 7.59 10.91
CA ASP A 125 -3.52 8.83 11.40
C ASP A 125 -4.11 10.08 10.72
N GLU A 126 -4.52 11.06 11.54
CA GLU A 126 -5.16 12.29 11.05
C GLU A 126 -4.19 13.19 10.26
N ARG A 127 -2.90 13.20 10.61
CA ARG A 127 -1.89 14.01 9.93
C ARG A 127 -1.61 13.44 8.55
N LEU A 128 -1.46 12.11 8.45
CA LEU A 128 -1.31 11.43 7.17
C LEU A 128 -2.53 11.68 6.27
N ARG A 129 -3.74 11.56 6.83
CA ARG A 129 -4.98 11.81 6.09
C ARG A 129 -5.03 13.25 5.59
N SER A 130 -4.63 14.20 6.42
CA SER A 130 -4.56 15.61 6.05
C SER A 130 -3.53 15.86 4.93
N ALA A 131 -2.36 15.21 4.99
CA ALA A 131 -1.33 15.33 3.98
C ALA A 131 -1.80 14.78 2.62
N VAL A 132 -2.42 13.59 2.58
CA VAL A 132 -2.99 13.01 1.35
C VAL A 132 -4.09 13.93 0.78
N ARG A 133 -4.92 14.53 1.64
CA ARG A 133 -5.94 15.48 1.21
C ARG A 133 -5.36 16.79 0.65
N GLN A 134 -4.28 17.29 1.22
CA GLN A 134 -3.60 18.49 0.69
C GLN A 134 -2.93 18.19 -0.65
N ARG A 135 -2.34 16.99 -0.79
CA ARG A 135 -1.80 16.49 -2.06
C ARG A 135 -2.86 16.44 -3.16
N PHE A 136 -4.07 16.00 -2.82
CA PHE A 136 -5.24 16.02 -3.72
C PHE A 136 -5.59 17.45 -4.17
N MET A 137 -5.64 18.41 -3.24
CA MET A 137 -6.01 19.79 -3.57
C MET A 137 -4.94 20.53 -4.39
N ALA A 138 -3.68 20.09 -4.35
CA ALA A 138 -2.60 20.70 -5.12
C ALA A 138 -2.70 20.40 -6.63
N GLU A 139 -3.22 19.24 -7.03
CA GLU A 139 -3.36 18.87 -8.45
C GLU A 139 -4.58 19.53 -9.11
N GLU A 140 -5.69 19.70 -8.39
CA GLU A 140 -6.90 20.34 -8.95
C GLU A 140 -6.77 21.86 -9.12
N GLY A 141 -5.71 22.45 -8.56
CA GLY A 141 -5.42 23.88 -8.63
C GLY A 141 -4.49 24.31 -9.76
N GLU A 142 -4.01 23.38 -10.59
CA GLU A 142 -3.01 23.62 -11.65
C GLU A 142 -3.62 23.56 -13.06
#